data_AF-A0A7C7BRR0-F1
#
_entry.id   AF-A0A7C7BRR0-F1
#
_cell.length_a   1.000
_cell.length_b   1.000
_cell.length_c   1.000
_cell.angle_alpha   90.00
_cell.angle_beta   90.00
_cell.angle_gamma   90.00
#
_symmetry.space_group_name_H-M   'P 1'
#
loop_
_entity.id
_entity.type
_entity.pdbx_description
1 polymer ?
#
loop_
_entity_poly.entity_id
_entity_poly.type
_entity_poly.pdbx_seq_one_letter_code
_entity_poly.pdbx_strand_id
1 'polypeptide(L)'
;MSVLVTNREYTPIERRLDRNITWLLGNVGTWQKLRLQIEVGAFIEFSLSNTLNMEEPNRFILNNGEDWRENGFEVGDNFVMYWEIYNIPSQSTTAYNVTGTIVSIQGSEMLSNNTTLGAGAQVSSIFPTQLGEDKIQNVFIAADKRPDSLFFRYGHMKNSEIRANNLRSLIDGTYTDFIAEGLSSLTIGSLVNFTPLGKQSGMSIARSTITYIGSTSGGVPAYPYAKYRYLIELVFMPSVFFEDLNNFVNDIAPEALLNAESLADNYFIQAFPTQNNPNVFMVNDLNDTAQEGNVGWFNENYNGFPQPHSVSLVEYRTPSNNITPQLDYAGPTLLTAVVDGVQNLSNATKCTFGFMLVPTDEEDYKIKDAPFYQNVKMNTGGRIDFFGDVFTVGTPIAGPRQGYSNDDARMDVQNIAFTQTGANQITFTCEFMPNADFANQLGALGLDERNYIIWVGVGDQTLLANASDRTNLLLDFGQMDTYVEPIGAWDGMAIELLSHVDSNMATPNPCGVDLFIEDDLRAKIEFQVDTAIDPSIPIPTGLRFGIQLERL
;
A
#
# COMPACT_ATOMS: atom_id res chain seq x y z
N MET A 1 -16.56 23.07 6.52
CA MET A 1 -16.68 21.67 6.11
C MET A 1 -16.90 20.79 7.33
N SER A 2 -17.72 19.76 7.17
CA SER A 2 -18.16 18.87 8.25
C SER A 2 -17.13 17.77 8.58
N VAL A 3 -16.27 17.42 7.62
CA VAL A 3 -15.01 16.69 7.85
C VAL A 3 -13.87 17.51 7.28
N LEU A 4 -12.84 17.73 8.08
CA LEU A 4 -11.63 18.45 7.68
C LEU A 4 -10.40 17.61 8.02
N VAL A 5 -9.49 17.42 7.07
CA VAL A 5 -8.19 16.81 7.35
C VAL A 5 -7.21 17.92 7.73
N THR A 6 -6.77 17.90 8.97
CA THR A 6 -5.92 18.95 9.56
C THR A 6 -4.44 18.63 9.48
N ASN A 7 -4.09 17.35 9.35
CA ASN A 7 -2.71 16.91 9.18
C ASN A 7 -2.65 15.60 8.40
N ARG A 8 -1.64 15.48 7.54
CA ARG A 8 -1.32 14.31 6.71
C ARG A 8 0.18 14.08 6.80
N GLU A 9 0.60 12.92 7.31
CA GLU A 9 2.01 12.58 7.50
C GLU A 9 2.29 11.16 7.00
N TYR A 10 3.30 11.01 6.15
CA TYR A 10 3.86 9.73 5.70
C TYR A 10 5.11 9.40 6.48
N THR A 11 5.30 8.10 6.73
CA THR A 11 6.51 7.56 7.34
C THR A 11 6.92 6.29 6.60
N PRO A 12 8.04 6.31 5.85
CA PRO A 12 8.62 5.10 5.28
C PRO A 12 9.10 4.14 6.37
N ILE A 13 9.05 2.84 6.13
CA ILE A 13 9.40 1.82 7.13
C ILE A 13 10.88 1.88 7.56
N GLU A 14 11.76 2.26 6.63
CA GLU A 14 13.20 2.42 6.84
C GLU A 14 13.54 3.66 7.66
N ARG A 15 12.64 4.65 7.70
CA ARG A 15 12.92 6.01 8.19
C ARG A 15 11.87 6.51 9.18
N ARG A 16 11.67 5.76 10.25
CA ARG A 16 10.66 6.07 11.28
C ARG A 16 10.84 7.42 12.00
N LEU A 17 12.02 8.04 11.89
CA LEU A 17 12.34 9.32 12.52
C LEU A 17 12.06 10.53 11.62
N ASP A 18 11.89 10.31 10.32
CA ASP A 18 11.52 11.38 9.41
C ASP A 18 10.11 11.87 9.76
N ARG A 19 9.95 13.19 9.76
CA ARG A 19 8.74 13.91 10.14
C ARG A 19 8.34 14.83 9.00
N ASN A 20 7.06 15.20 8.97
CA ASN A 20 6.53 16.26 8.09
C ASN A 20 6.61 15.94 6.59
N ILE A 21 6.64 14.67 6.20
CA ILE A 21 6.42 14.27 4.82
C ILE A 21 4.91 14.33 4.59
N THR A 22 4.44 15.31 3.82
CA THR A 22 2.99 15.55 3.63
C THR A 22 2.48 15.07 2.28
N TRP A 23 3.29 14.46 1.43
CA TRP A 23 2.90 13.87 0.15
C TRP A 23 3.41 12.43 0.03
N LEU A 24 2.80 11.64 -0.87
CA LEU A 24 3.22 10.27 -1.11
C LEU A 24 4.61 10.28 -1.79
N LEU A 25 5.61 9.71 -1.13
CA LEU A 25 7.01 9.70 -1.58
C LEU A 25 7.61 8.31 -1.32
N GLY A 26 8.23 7.68 -2.32
CA GLY A 26 8.91 6.39 -2.14
C GLY A 26 9.06 5.58 -3.42
N ASN A 27 9.09 4.26 -3.29
CA ASN A 27 9.11 3.32 -4.41
C ASN A 27 8.04 2.24 -4.24
N VAL A 28 7.66 1.60 -5.35
CA VAL A 28 6.87 0.36 -5.32
C VAL A 28 7.56 -0.69 -4.47
N GLY A 29 6.80 -1.49 -3.73
CA GLY A 29 7.38 -2.55 -2.88
C GLY A 29 7.85 -2.09 -1.50
N THR A 30 7.79 -0.79 -1.17
CA THR A 30 8.14 -0.28 0.16
C THR A 30 6.90 -0.05 1.01
N TRP A 31 6.89 -0.62 2.22
CA TRP A 31 5.87 -0.33 3.21
C TRP A 31 5.97 1.10 3.74
N GLN A 32 4.83 1.76 3.82
CA GLN A 32 4.68 3.10 4.36
C GLN A 32 3.55 3.15 5.37
N LYS A 33 3.60 4.17 6.23
CA LYS A 33 2.55 4.47 7.18
C LYS A 33 2.01 5.87 6.94
N LEU A 34 0.71 5.98 6.71
CA LEU A 34 -0.02 7.24 6.61
C LEU A 34 -0.73 7.53 7.92
N ARG A 35 -0.57 8.76 8.43
CA ARG A 35 -1.31 9.30 9.57
C ARG A 35 -2.13 10.50 9.14
N LEU A 36 -3.44 10.40 9.32
CA LEU A 36 -4.38 11.49 9.05
C LEU A 36 -4.99 11.95 10.37
N GLN A 37 -4.81 13.23 10.71
CA GLN A 37 -5.62 13.86 11.74
C GLN A 37 -6.81 14.52 11.08
N ILE A 38 -7.99 14.19 11.58
CA ILE A 38 -9.24 14.69 11.06
C ILE A 38 -10.05 15.36 12.16
N GLU A 39 -10.78 16.40 11.78
CA GLU A 39 -11.82 17.04 12.57
C GLU A 39 -13.18 16.69 11.96
N VAL A 40 -14.10 16.21 12.78
CA VAL A 40 -15.46 15.85 12.38
C VAL A 40 -16.46 16.57 13.27
N GLY A 41 -17.48 17.17 12.67
CA GLY A 41 -18.61 17.75 13.40
C GLY A 41 -19.64 18.36 12.45
N ALA A 42 -20.89 18.45 12.92
CA ALA A 42 -21.94 19.14 12.19
C ALA A 42 -21.68 20.65 12.25
N PHE A 43 -20.99 21.17 11.25
CA PHE A 43 -20.45 22.52 11.23
C PHE A 43 -20.34 23.09 9.81
N ILE A 44 -21.03 24.21 9.57
CA ILE A 44 -20.93 24.97 8.32
C ILE A 44 -20.45 26.38 8.66
N GLU A 45 -19.36 26.78 8.01
CA GLU A 45 -18.88 28.16 8.01
C GLU A 45 -19.23 28.79 6.67
N PHE A 46 -19.82 29.98 6.72
CA PHE A 46 -20.32 30.68 5.55
C PHE A 46 -19.35 31.78 5.13
N SER A 47 -19.22 31.95 3.82
CA SER A 47 -18.36 32.94 3.17
C SER A 47 -19.18 33.78 2.18
N LEU A 48 -18.58 34.81 1.58
CA LEU A 48 -19.29 35.60 0.57
C LEU A 48 -19.66 34.79 -0.68
N SER A 49 -19.01 33.65 -0.92
CA SER A 49 -19.35 32.72 -2.01
C SER A 49 -20.27 31.57 -1.58
N ASN A 50 -20.31 31.23 -0.29
CA ASN A 50 -21.22 30.25 0.30
C ASN A 50 -22.07 30.91 1.39
N THR A 51 -23.26 31.37 1.04
CA THR A 51 -24.11 32.17 1.92
C THR A 51 -25.30 31.39 2.46
N LEU A 52 -25.81 31.86 3.59
CA LEU A 52 -27.00 31.40 4.28
C LEU A 52 -28.10 32.47 4.17
N ASN A 53 -29.30 32.09 3.79
CA ASN A 53 -30.48 32.95 3.90
C ASN A 53 -31.23 32.64 5.20
N MET A 54 -31.52 33.69 5.97
CA MET A 54 -32.21 33.68 7.25
C MET A 54 -33.57 34.37 7.09
N GLU A 55 -34.64 33.61 7.28
CA GLU A 55 -36.01 34.11 7.18
C GLU A 55 -36.73 33.98 8.54
N GLU A 56 -37.26 35.10 9.02
CA GLU A 56 -38.04 35.11 10.25
C GLU A 56 -39.33 34.28 10.11
N PRO A 57 -39.77 33.59 11.19
CA PRO A 57 -39.19 33.67 12.53
C PRO A 57 -38.02 32.70 12.79
N ASN A 58 -37.76 31.72 11.92
CA ASN A 58 -37.03 30.51 12.32
C ASN A 58 -36.50 29.62 11.19
N ARG A 59 -36.36 30.16 9.97
CA ARG A 59 -35.99 29.40 8.77
C ARG A 59 -34.58 29.75 8.30
N PHE A 60 -33.81 28.72 7.98
CA PHE A 60 -32.43 28.79 7.51
C PHE A 60 -32.32 28.07 6.17
N ILE A 61 -31.81 28.73 5.14
CA ILE A 61 -31.76 28.20 3.77
C ILE A 61 -30.33 28.27 3.23
N LEU A 62 -29.75 27.13 2.88
CA LEU A 62 -28.44 27.06 2.23
C LEU A 62 -28.58 27.53 0.77
N ASN A 63 -27.90 28.62 0.41
CA ASN A 63 -28.02 29.18 -0.94
C ASN A 63 -27.25 28.38 -2.01
N ASN A 64 -26.37 27.47 -1.59
CA ASN A 64 -25.68 26.53 -2.49
C ASN A 64 -26.58 25.35 -2.94
N GLY A 65 -27.76 25.17 -2.33
CA GLY A 65 -28.70 24.11 -2.66
C GLY A 65 -28.38 22.74 -2.06
N GLU A 66 -27.31 22.62 -1.25
CA GLU A 66 -26.96 21.39 -0.54
C GLU A 66 -28.01 21.01 0.52
N ASP A 67 -28.11 19.74 0.88
CA ASP A 67 -28.98 19.30 1.98
C ASP A 67 -28.26 19.49 3.33
N TRP A 68 -28.96 20.03 4.33
CA TRP A 68 -28.44 20.16 5.69
C TRP A 68 -27.97 18.82 6.27
N ARG A 69 -28.61 17.70 5.87
CA ARG A 69 -28.26 16.36 6.33
C ARG A 69 -26.91 15.87 5.82
N GLU A 70 -26.43 16.37 4.68
CA GLU A 70 -25.10 16.08 4.14
C GLU A 70 -23.98 16.79 4.94
N ASN A 71 -24.39 17.69 5.83
CA ASN A 71 -23.54 18.40 6.78
C ASN A 71 -23.75 17.91 8.23
N GLY A 72 -24.39 16.76 8.42
CA GLY A 72 -24.53 16.11 9.73
C GLY A 72 -25.71 16.58 10.60
N PHE A 73 -26.51 17.54 10.13
CA PHE A 73 -27.66 18.06 10.88
C PHE A 73 -28.90 17.15 10.75
N GLU A 74 -29.61 16.96 11.85
CA GLU A 74 -30.81 16.13 11.94
C GLU A 74 -31.93 16.80 12.72
N VAL A 75 -33.17 16.39 12.44
CA VAL A 75 -34.33 16.82 13.23
C VAL A 75 -34.17 16.39 14.69
N GLY A 76 -34.36 17.32 15.61
CA GLY A 76 -34.15 17.12 17.04
C GLY A 76 -32.78 17.57 17.55
N ASP A 77 -31.82 17.86 16.67
CA ASP A 77 -30.52 18.38 17.10
C ASP A 77 -30.67 19.80 17.66
N ASN A 78 -29.92 20.09 18.73
CA ASN A 78 -29.73 21.46 19.19
C ASN A 78 -28.60 22.10 18.41
N PHE A 79 -28.83 23.31 17.91
CA PHE A 79 -27.83 24.06 17.15
C PHE A 79 -27.55 25.42 17.78
N VAL A 80 -26.40 25.96 17.40
CA VAL A 80 -26.00 27.35 17.62
C VAL A 80 -25.64 27.92 16.26
N MET A 81 -26.24 29.04 15.91
CA MET A 81 -25.77 29.89 14.82
C MET A 81 -25.16 31.16 15.42
N TYR A 82 -24.03 31.58 14.86
CA TYR A 82 -23.25 32.74 15.30
C TYR A 82 -22.92 33.63 14.11
N TRP A 83 -22.88 34.95 14.35
CA TRP A 83 -22.37 35.92 13.40
C TRP A 83 -21.89 37.18 14.11
N GLU A 84 -21.06 37.96 13.41
CA GLU A 84 -20.59 39.25 13.85
C GLU A 84 -21.04 40.35 12.88
N ILE A 85 -21.48 41.48 13.42
CA ILE A 85 -21.72 42.70 12.67
C ILE A 85 -20.60 43.68 13.00
N TYR A 86 -19.78 43.99 12.00
CA TYR A 86 -18.76 45.03 12.04
C TYR A 86 -19.31 46.32 11.44
N ASN A 87 -19.49 47.34 12.28
CA ASN A 87 -19.93 48.66 11.85
C ASN A 87 -18.73 49.47 11.36
N ILE A 88 -18.72 49.81 10.06
CA ILE A 88 -17.59 50.44 9.38
C ILE A 88 -17.31 51.86 9.93
N PRO A 89 -18.33 52.73 10.12
CA PRO A 89 -18.10 54.07 10.66
C PRO A 89 -17.53 54.08 12.10
N SER A 90 -18.05 53.22 12.97
CA SER A 90 -17.64 53.18 14.39
C SER A 90 -16.47 52.25 14.69
N GLN A 91 -16.05 51.43 13.71
CA GLN A 91 -15.05 50.37 13.86
C GLN A 91 -15.34 49.44 15.05
N SER A 92 -16.61 49.12 15.27
CA SER A 92 -17.05 48.27 16.37
C SER A 92 -17.62 46.95 15.86
N THR A 93 -17.32 45.85 16.57
CA THR A 93 -17.87 44.53 16.29
C THR A 93 -18.86 44.16 17.38
N THR A 94 -20.07 43.76 17.00
CA THR A 94 -21.04 43.15 17.91
C THR A 94 -21.30 41.70 17.49
N ALA A 95 -21.16 40.78 18.43
CA ALA A 95 -21.40 39.35 18.22
C ALA A 95 -22.84 38.99 18.58
N TYR A 96 -23.47 38.17 17.74
CA TYR A 96 -24.82 37.68 17.91
C TYR A 96 -24.83 36.16 17.79
N ASN A 97 -25.81 35.54 18.44
CA ASN A 97 -26.07 34.13 18.28
C ASN A 97 -27.56 33.84 18.43
N VAL A 98 -27.99 32.76 17.79
CA VAL A 98 -29.29 32.15 17.99
C VAL A 98 -29.09 30.68 18.28
N THR A 99 -29.84 30.17 19.25
CA THR A 99 -29.87 28.75 19.60
C THR A 99 -31.28 28.22 19.41
N GLY A 100 -31.40 26.92 19.14
CA GLY A 100 -32.69 26.29 18.95
C GLY A 100 -32.56 24.79 18.71
N THR A 101 -33.70 24.14 18.56
CA THR A 101 -33.81 22.74 18.16
C THR A 101 -34.35 22.67 16.74
N ILE A 102 -33.77 21.82 15.91
CA ILE A 102 -34.22 21.59 14.53
C ILE A 102 -35.56 20.84 14.57
N VAL A 103 -36.58 21.39 13.91
CA VAL A 103 -37.94 20.83 13.85
C VAL A 103 -38.19 20.11 12.53
N SER A 104 -37.63 20.60 11.42
CA SER A 104 -37.71 19.92 10.13
C SER A 104 -36.55 20.31 9.23
N ILE A 105 -36.13 19.38 8.38
CA ILE A 105 -35.19 19.62 7.29
C ILE A 105 -35.83 19.15 5.97
N GLN A 106 -35.84 20.02 4.96
CA GLN A 106 -36.29 19.73 3.60
C GLN A 106 -35.23 20.22 2.60
N GLY A 107 -34.30 19.35 2.23
CA GLY A 107 -33.17 19.72 1.38
C GLY A 107 -32.34 20.84 2.00
N SER A 108 -32.19 21.95 1.28
CA SER A 108 -31.46 23.13 1.73
C SER A 108 -32.17 23.97 2.79
N GLU A 109 -33.38 23.60 3.20
CA GLU A 109 -34.16 24.35 4.17
C GLU A 109 -34.23 23.65 5.54
N MET A 110 -33.96 24.41 6.59
CA MET A 110 -34.04 23.97 7.98
C MET A 110 -34.96 24.91 8.76
N LEU A 111 -35.94 24.34 9.48
CA LEU A 111 -36.80 25.06 10.42
C LEU A 111 -36.38 24.74 11.85
N SER A 112 -36.35 25.76 12.71
CA SER A 112 -36.09 25.61 14.13
C SER A 112 -37.34 25.86 14.99
N ASN A 113 -37.32 25.43 16.25
CA ASN A 113 -38.38 25.75 17.21
C ASN A 113 -38.29 27.18 17.78
N ASN A 114 -37.28 27.94 17.39
CA ASN A 114 -37.12 29.30 17.88
C ASN A 114 -38.27 30.17 17.35
N THR A 115 -38.72 31.14 18.13
CA THR A 115 -39.81 32.05 17.75
C THR A 115 -39.31 33.40 17.25
N THR A 116 -37.99 33.63 17.27
CA THR A 116 -37.33 34.81 16.72
C THR A 116 -35.87 34.47 16.39
N LEU A 117 -35.30 35.08 15.34
CA LEU A 117 -33.86 34.96 15.05
C LEU A 117 -32.99 35.89 15.92
N GLY A 118 -33.61 36.68 16.81
CA GLY A 118 -32.94 37.57 17.75
C GLY A 118 -32.54 38.92 17.16
N ALA A 119 -31.97 39.79 17.99
CA ALA A 119 -31.45 41.08 17.55
C ALA A 119 -30.31 40.89 16.53
N GLY A 120 -30.19 41.80 15.57
CA GLY A 120 -29.14 41.74 14.54
C GLY A 120 -29.47 40.87 13.32
N ALA A 121 -30.41 39.92 13.42
CA ALA A 121 -30.88 39.13 12.27
C ALA A 121 -31.71 39.97 11.26
N GLN A 122 -32.18 41.15 11.68
CA GLN A 122 -32.98 42.07 10.87
C GLN A 122 -32.14 42.92 9.89
N VAL A 123 -30.81 42.88 9.99
CA VAL A 123 -29.89 43.73 9.22
C VAL A 123 -29.77 43.28 7.75
N SER A 124 -29.94 41.98 7.50
CA SER A 124 -29.91 41.36 6.17
C SER A 124 -30.72 40.06 6.24
N SER A 125 -31.19 39.55 5.11
CA SER A 125 -31.63 38.15 5.03
C SER A 125 -30.50 37.21 4.59
N ILE A 126 -29.42 37.73 3.99
CA ILE A 126 -28.29 36.94 3.48
C ILE A 126 -27.04 37.16 4.34
N PHE A 127 -26.40 36.06 4.74
CA PHE A 127 -25.26 36.02 5.64
C PHE A 127 -24.15 35.09 5.09
N PRO A 128 -22.87 35.46 5.13
CA PRO A 128 -22.35 36.81 5.35
C PRO A 128 -22.71 37.76 4.19
N THR A 129 -22.66 39.05 4.46
CA THR A 129 -22.88 40.09 3.45
C THR A 129 -22.10 41.36 3.79
N GLN A 130 -21.83 42.18 2.78
CA GLN A 130 -21.26 43.51 2.97
C GLN A 130 -22.27 44.56 2.51
N LEU A 131 -22.69 45.40 3.46
CA LEU A 131 -23.57 46.53 3.25
C LEU A 131 -22.76 47.83 3.23
N GLY A 132 -23.43 48.97 3.00
CA GLY A 132 -22.76 50.27 2.92
C GLY A 132 -22.05 50.69 4.22
N GLU A 133 -22.71 50.50 5.37
CA GLU A 133 -22.20 50.91 6.69
C GLU A 133 -21.83 49.72 7.60
N ASP A 134 -22.29 48.52 7.27
CA ASP A 134 -22.10 47.32 8.08
C ASP A 134 -21.52 46.16 7.25
N LYS A 135 -20.70 45.34 7.89
CA LYS A 135 -20.19 44.09 7.34
C LYS A 135 -20.57 42.94 8.26
N ILE A 136 -21.31 41.97 7.74
CA ILE A 136 -21.62 40.74 8.46
C ILE A 136 -20.54 39.70 8.14
N GLN A 137 -19.89 39.17 9.16
CA GLN A 137 -18.74 38.25 9.04
C GLN A 137 -18.76 37.18 10.12
N ASN A 138 -17.82 36.23 10.03
CA ASN A 138 -17.67 35.12 10.98
C ASN A 138 -18.98 34.37 11.21
N VAL A 139 -19.68 34.05 10.11
CA VAL A 139 -20.99 33.40 10.15
C VAL A 139 -20.80 31.90 10.13
N PHE A 140 -21.34 31.21 11.13
CA PHE A 140 -21.37 29.75 11.13
C PHE A 140 -22.60 29.21 11.84
N ILE A 141 -22.89 27.94 11.56
CA ILE A 141 -23.89 27.16 12.29
C ILE A 141 -23.30 25.80 12.67
N ALA A 142 -23.59 25.36 13.89
CA ALA A 142 -23.00 24.16 14.47
C ALA A 142 -24.02 23.40 15.32
N ALA A 143 -23.90 22.08 15.35
CA ALA A 143 -24.54 21.20 16.32
C ALA A 143 -23.48 20.34 17.02
N ASP A 144 -23.61 20.15 18.34
CA ASP A 144 -22.68 19.31 19.09
C ASP A 144 -23.03 17.83 18.87
N LYS A 145 -22.41 17.25 17.83
CA LYS A 145 -22.72 15.90 17.39
C LYS A 145 -21.45 15.12 17.11
N ARG A 146 -21.21 14.12 17.96
CA ARG A 146 -20.10 13.18 17.79
C ARG A 146 -20.50 12.07 16.81
N PRO A 147 -19.65 11.71 15.83
CA PRO A 147 -19.96 10.58 14.95
C PRO A 147 -19.94 9.26 15.72
N ASP A 148 -20.86 8.36 15.36
CA ASP A 148 -20.95 7.00 15.90
C ASP A 148 -20.22 5.99 15.01
N SER A 149 -20.20 6.21 13.69
CA SER A 149 -19.39 5.42 12.77
C SER A 149 -18.66 6.29 11.75
N LEU A 150 -17.61 5.74 11.16
CA LEU A 150 -16.83 6.38 10.11
C LEU A 150 -16.50 5.36 9.03
N PHE A 151 -16.88 5.68 7.81
CA PHE A 151 -16.49 5.02 6.59
C PHE A 151 -15.25 5.70 6.01
N PHE A 152 -14.27 4.89 5.60
CA PHE A 152 -13.00 5.33 5.07
C PHE A 152 -12.67 4.57 3.80
N ARG A 153 -12.41 5.28 2.72
CA ARG A 153 -11.96 4.74 1.44
C ARG A 153 -10.62 5.35 1.08
N TYR A 154 -9.66 4.51 0.73
CA TYR A 154 -8.32 4.91 0.30
C TYR A 154 -8.02 4.37 -1.09
N GLY A 155 -7.38 5.19 -1.92
CA GLY A 155 -6.99 4.78 -3.27
C GLY A 155 -5.71 5.44 -3.73
N HIS A 156 -4.93 4.69 -4.51
CA HIS A 156 -3.84 5.21 -5.32
C HIS A 156 -4.34 5.55 -6.73
N MET A 157 -3.77 6.59 -7.32
CA MET A 157 -4.19 7.11 -8.62
C MET A 157 -3.02 7.85 -9.30
N LYS A 158 -3.13 8.09 -10.60
CA LYS A 158 -2.14 8.90 -11.33
C LYS A 158 -2.21 10.37 -10.85
N ASN A 159 -1.11 11.11 -10.88
CA ASN A 159 -1.12 12.55 -10.54
C ASN A 159 -2.13 13.32 -11.40
N SER A 160 -2.26 12.98 -12.69
CA SER A 160 -3.20 13.61 -13.61
C SER A 160 -4.67 13.43 -13.20
N GLU A 161 -4.96 12.41 -12.39
CA GLU A 161 -6.30 12.01 -11.96
C GLU A 161 -6.62 12.40 -10.51
N ILE A 162 -5.70 13.09 -9.80
CA ILE A 162 -5.82 13.36 -8.35
C ILE A 162 -7.09 14.15 -7.95
N ARG A 163 -7.69 14.87 -8.92
CA ARG A 163 -8.94 15.65 -8.78
C ARG A 163 -10.15 15.01 -9.45
N ALA A 164 -10.04 13.80 -10.00
CA ALA A 164 -11.11 13.13 -10.72
C ALA A 164 -12.20 12.54 -9.80
N ASN A 165 -12.06 12.65 -8.48
CA ASN A 165 -12.97 12.08 -7.47
C ASN A 165 -13.22 10.56 -7.61
N ASN A 166 -12.33 9.83 -8.28
CA ASN A 166 -12.46 8.40 -8.51
C ASN A 166 -11.35 7.62 -7.81
N LEU A 167 -11.65 7.06 -6.64
CA LEU A 167 -10.69 6.27 -5.84
C LEU A 167 -10.67 4.77 -6.19
N ARG A 168 -10.97 4.41 -7.45
CA ARG A 168 -10.86 3.02 -7.90
C ARG A 168 -9.40 2.63 -8.02
N SER A 169 -9.09 1.39 -7.64
CA SER A 169 -7.75 0.83 -7.77
C SER A 169 -7.28 0.79 -9.22
N LEU A 170 -6.01 1.12 -9.43
CA LEU A 170 -5.30 0.91 -10.69
C LEU A 170 -5.02 -0.58 -10.99
N ILE A 171 -5.11 -1.46 -9.98
CA ILE A 171 -4.83 -2.90 -10.11
C ILE A 171 -6.05 -3.63 -10.70
N ASP A 172 -7.23 -3.37 -10.16
CA ASP A 172 -8.43 -4.15 -10.50
C ASP A 172 -9.74 -3.33 -10.61
N GLY A 173 -9.69 -2.01 -10.47
CA GLY A 173 -10.85 -1.13 -10.56
C GLY A 173 -11.83 -1.23 -9.37
N THR A 174 -11.52 -2.00 -8.32
CA THR A 174 -12.31 -2.09 -7.09
C THR A 174 -12.04 -0.92 -6.15
N TYR A 175 -12.91 -0.73 -5.15
CA TYR A 175 -12.70 0.23 -4.06
C TYR A 175 -12.16 -0.50 -2.84
N THR A 176 -11.20 0.11 -2.15
CA THR A 176 -10.68 -0.39 -0.86
C THR A 176 -11.32 0.37 0.29
N ASP A 177 -12.34 -0.26 0.88
CA ASP A 177 -13.26 0.37 1.83
C ASP A 177 -13.13 -0.20 3.24
N PHE A 178 -13.40 0.65 4.22
CA PHE A 178 -13.28 0.36 5.64
C PHE A 178 -14.40 1.02 6.44
N ILE A 179 -14.82 0.41 7.55
CA ILE A 179 -15.73 1.02 8.52
C ILE A 179 -15.25 0.82 9.96
N ALA A 180 -15.39 1.87 10.77
CA ALA A 180 -15.24 1.80 12.21
C ALA A 180 -16.52 2.25 12.89
N GLU A 181 -16.93 1.54 13.94
CA GLU A 181 -18.23 1.71 14.61
C GLU A 181 -18.03 1.96 16.11
N GLY A 182 -19.06 2.49 16.78
CA GLY A 182 -19.02 2.81 18.21
C GLY A 182 -18.09 3.97 18.58
N LEU A 183 -17.75 4.84 17.62
CA LEU A 183 -16.81 5.95 17.79
C LEU A 183 -17.29 6.99 18.81
N SER A 184 -18.61 7.12 18.97
CA SER A 184 -19.26 8.05 19.91
C SER A 184 -18.92 7.73 21.37
N SER A 185 -18.67 6.44 21.68
CA SER A 185 -18.41 5.92 23.02
C SER A 185 -16.93 5.88 23.40
N LEU A 186 -16.02 6.14 22.46
CA LEU A 186 -14.59 6.02 22.70
C LEU A 186 -14.09 7.07 23.70
N THR A 187 -13.24 6.64 24.63
CA THR A 187 -12.48 7.54 25.48
C THR A 187 -11.26 8.08 24.74
N ILE A 188 -10.70 9.21 25.19
CA ILE A 188 -9.51 9.81 24.56
C ILE A 188 -8.35 8.81 24.64
N GLY A 189 -7.70 8.57 23.51
CA GLY A 189 -6.61 7.60 23.36
C GLY A 189 -7.07 6.17 23.07
N SER A 190 -8.37 5.87 23.07
CA SER A 190 -8.88 4.56 22.66
C SER A 190 -8.67 4.34 21.17
N LEU A 191 -8.06 3.19 20.84
CA LEU A 191 -7.82 2.73 19.47
C LEU A 191 -8.84 1.66 19.08
N VAL A 192 -9.36 1.77 17.86
CA VAL A 192 -10.25 0.78 17.23
C VAL A 192 -9.66 0.42 15.87
N ASN A 193 -9.75 -0.85 15.49
CA ASN A 193 -9.39 -1.29 14.15
C ASN A 193 -10.56 -1.05 13.21
N PHE A 194 -10.27 -0.59 12.00
CA PHE A 194 -11.27 -0.60 10.95
C PHE A 194 -11.59 -2.04 10.55
N THR A 195 -12.85 -2.28 10.18
CA THR A 195 -13.29 -3.51 9.53
C THR A 195 -13.27 -3.29 8.02
N PRO A 196 -12.58 -4.12 7.22
CA PRO A 196 -12.61 -4.02 5.77
C PRO A 196 -14.00 -4.34 5.23
N LEU A 197 -14.40 -3.63 4.17
CA LEU A 197 -15.68 -3.81 3.48
C LEU A 197 -15.44 -4.18 2.01
N GLY A 198 -16.15 -5.19 1.53
CA GLY A 198 -16.08 -5.61 0.13
C GLY A 198 -14.70 -6.15 -0.26
N LYS A 199 -14.29 -5.88 -1.51
CA LYS A 199 -13.02 -6.35 -2.08
C LYS A 199 -11.85 -5.51 -1.59
N GLN A 200 -10.70 -6.15 -1.37
CA GLN A 200 -9.48 -5.50 -0.85
C GLN A 200 -8.27 -5.70 -1.77
N SER A 201 -8.40 -6.54 -2.80
CA SER A 201 -7.36 -6.79 -3.82
C SER A 201 -6.84 -5.55 -4.54
N GLY A 202 -7.60 -4.47 -4.54
CA GLY A 202 -7.21 -3.22 -5.18
C GLY A 202 -6.01 -2.52 -4.52
N MET A 203 -5.63 -2.88 -3.29
CA MET A 203 -4.54 -2.22 -2.56
C MET A 203 -3.80 -3.20 -1.65
N SER A 204 -2.56 -2.87 -1.30
CA SER A 204 -1.82 -3.57 -0.24
C SER A 204 -1.91 -2.79 1.06
N ILE A 205 -3.01 -2.98 1.81
CA ILE A 205 -3.19 -2.40 3.14
C ILE A 205 -3.06 -3.52 4.17
N ALA A 206 -2.04 -3.42 5.03
CA ALA A 206 -1.79 -4.39 6.09
C ALA A 206 -2.58 -4.05 7.37
N ARG A 207 -2.76 -2.76 7.66
CA ARG A 207 -3.40 -2.32 8.90
C ARG A 207 -4.08 -0.97 8.71
N SER A 208 -5.27 -0.83 9.27
CA SER A 208 -6.01 0.43 9.35
C SER A 208 -6.65 0.58 10.73
N THR A 209 -6.39 1.70 11.41
CA THR A 209 -6.90 1.98 12.76
C THR A 209 -7.36 3.42 12.90
N ILE A 210 -8.25 3.66 13.85
CA ILE A 210 -8.71 4.99 14.24
C ILE A 210 -8.59 5.17 15.76
N THR A 211 -8.11 6.34 16.18
CA THR A 211 -7.98 6.71 17.59
C THR A 211 -8.71 8.02 17.86
N TYR A 212 -9.54 8.08 18.91
CA TYR A 212 -10.13 9.35 19.34
C TYR A 212 -9.10 10.18 20.11
N ILE A 213 -8.79 11.38 19.63
CA ILE A 213 -7.73 12.24 20.22
C ILE A 213 -8.29 13.47 20.96
N GLY A 214 -9.61 13.49 21.19
CA GLY A 214 -10.31 14.53 21.96
C GLY A 214 -11.15 15.46 21.08
N SER A 215 -11.60 16.57 21.65
CA SER A 215 -12.31 17.62 20.92
C SER A 215 -11.47 18.90 20.83
N THR A 216 -11.82 19.75 19.87
CA THR A 216 -11.43 21.16 19.80
C THR A 216 -12.67 22.00 20.01
N SER A 217 -12.56 23.04 20.84
CA SER A 217 -13.57 24.10 20.88
C SER A 217 -13.45 24.90 19.59
N GLY A 218 -14.51 24.93 18.79
CA GLY A 218 -14.52 25.78 17.61
C GLY A 218 -14.53 27.25 18.03
N GLY A 219 -13.36 27.90 17.96
CA GLY A 219 -13.11 29.33 17.76
C GLY A 219 -13.78 30.42 18.63
N VAL A 220 -14.93 30.21 19.25
CA VAL A 220 -15.72 31.24 19.93
C VAL A 220 -15.74 30.98 21.44
N PRO A 221 -15.12 31.85 22.25
CA PRO A 221 -15.03 31.67 23.72
C PRO A 221 -16.37 31.54 24.45
N ALA A 222 -17.47 31.96 23.82
CA ALA A 222 -18.80 31.98 24.41
C ALA A 222 -19.60 30.68 24.23
N TYR A 223 -19.25 29.79 23.29
CA TYR A 223 -20.01 28.56 23.03
C TYR A 223 -19.11 27.37 22.67
N PRO A 224 -19.11 26.30 23.48
CA PRO A 224 -18.26 25.13 23.25
C PRO A 224 -18.94 24.15 22.28
N TYR A 225 -19.08 24.49 21.00
CA TYR A 225 -19.34 23.44 20.02
C TYR A 225 -18.03 22.69 19.77
N ALA A 226 -18.11 21.37 19.86
CA ALA A 226 -16.94 20.50 19.75
C ALA A 226 -16.81 20.00 18.32
N LYS A 227 -15.66 20.27 17.70
CA LYS A 227 -15.18 19.41 16.61
C LYS A 227 -14.46 18.23 17.25
N TYR A 228 -14.82 17.02 16.82
CA TYR A 228 -14.25 15.80 17.35
C TYR A 228 -13.04 15.40 16.51
N ARG A 229 -11.90 15.23 17.15
CA ARG A 229 -10.65 14.89 16.49
C ARG A 229 -10.37 13.41 16.54
N TYR A 230 -9.99 12.85 15.40
CA TYR A 230 -9.57 11.47 15.26
C TYR A 230 -8.22 11.39 14.55
N LEU A 231 -7.45 10.35 14.87
CA LEU A 231 -6.23 9.97 14.17
C LEU A 231 -6.49 8.66 13.45
N ILE A 232 -6.48 8.68 12.13
CA ILE A 232 -6.48 7.48 11.29
C ILE A 232 -5.02 7.11 11.00
N GLU A 233 -4.66 5.85 11.21
CA GLU A 233 -3.35 5.29 10.87
C GLU A 233 -3.53 4.12 9.89
N LEU A 234 -2.88 4.21 8.74
CA LEU A 234 -2.85 3.19 7.69
C LEU A 234 -1.43 2.72 7.45
N VAL A 235 -1.22 1.41 7.36
CA VAL A 235 0.02 0.80 6.89
C VAL A 235 -0.26 0.18 5.53
N PHE A 236 0.43 0.66 4.51
CA PHE A 236 0.17 0.29 3.13
C PHE A 236 1.47 0.19 2.32
N MET A 237 1.40 -0.43 1.14
CA MET A 237 2.48 -0.48 0.16
C MET A 237 1.97 0.06 -1.19
N PRO A 238 2.74 0.91 -1.89
CA PRO A 238 2.52 1.17 -3.30
C PRO A 238 2.74 -0.12 -4.10
N SER A 239 1.65 -0.72 -4.60
CA SER A 239 1.66 -2.07 -5.18
C SER A 239 1.26 -2.11 -6.65
N VAL A 240 1.47 -1.01 -7.38
CA VAL A 240 1.37 -0.99 -8.84
C VAL A 240 2.65 -1.61 -9.42
N PHE A 241 2.86 -2.91 -9.17
CA PHE A 241 4.07 -3.62 -9.54
C PHE A 241 4.17 -3.86 -11.05
N PHE A 242 3.06 -4.23 -11.68
CA PHE A 242 2.96 -4.57 -13.09
C PHE A 242 1.54 -4.33 -13.62
N GLU A 243 1.46 -4.01 -14.90
CA GLU A 243 0.25 -4.13 -15.72
C GLU A 243 0.34 -5.38 -16.61
N ASP A 244 1.56 -5.74 -17.00
CA ASP A 244 1.90 -6.90 -17.81
C ASP A 244 3.29 -7.44 -17.42
N LEU A 245 3.55 -8.73 -17.67
CA LEU A 245 4.84 -9.34 -17.37
C LEU A 245 6.01 -8.66 -18.12
N ASN A 246 5.73 -8.07 -19.29
CA ASN A 246 6.75 -7.34 -20.05
C ASN A 246 7.29 -6.11 -19.31
N ASN A 247 6.59 -5.61 -18.28
CA ASN A 247 7.14 -4.57 -17.41
C ASN A 247 8.46 -5.05 -16.79
N PHE A 248 8.48 -6.27 -16.23
CA PHE A 248 9.69 -6.84 -15.63
C PHE A 248 10.72 -7.29 -16.67
N VAL A 249 10.29 -7.92 -17.76
CA VAL A 249 11.20 -8.42 -18.80
C VAL A 249 12.01 -7.29 -19.44
N ASN A 250 11.37 -6.15 -19.69
CA ASN A 250 11.99 -5.03 -20.39
C ASN A 250 12.55 -3.96 -19.46
N ASP A 251 12.39 -4.12 -18.14
CA ASP A 251 12.72 -3.10 -17.15
C ASP A 251 12.01 -1.75 -17.48
N ILE A 252 10.70 -1.82 -17.77
CA ILE A 252 9.86 -0.66 -18.07
C ILE A 252 8.72 -0.58 -17.06
N ALA A 253 8.65 0.54 -16.35
CA ALA A 253 7.61 0.81 -15.37
C ALA A 253 6.18 0.78 -15.98
N PRO A 254 5.17 0.34 -15.21
CA PRO A 254 3.75 0.51 -15.56
C PRO A 254 3.40 1.96 -15.92
N GLU A 255 2.41 2.15 -16.78
CA GLU A 255 2.04 3.49 -17.28
C GLU A 255 1.74 4.46 -16.15
N ALA A 256 1.08 3.99 -15.09
CA ALA A 256 0.75 4.79 -13.91
C ALA A 256 1.97 5.31 -13.13
N LEU A 257 3.18 4.80 -13.37
CA LEU A 257 4.40 5.23 -12.69
C LEU A 257 5.34 6.01 -13.61
N LEU A 258 5.07 6.10 -14.91
CA LEU A 258 5.97 6.73 -15.87
C LEU A 258 5.92 8.26 -15.82
N ASN A 259 7.09 8.89 -15.73
CA ASN A 259 7.30 10.33 -15.94
C ASN A 259 6.44 11.24 -15.03
N ALA A 260 5.65 12.15 -15.60
CA ALA A 260 4.86 13.10 -14.81
C ALA A 260 3.62 12.47 -14.15
N GLU A 261 3.20 11.28 -14.61
CA GLU A 261 2.01 10.60 -14.07
C GLU A 261 2.24 10.23 -12.60
N SER A 262 3.29 9.45 -12.29
CA SER A 262 3.60 8.95 -10.93
C SER A 262 2.40 8.43 -10.12
N LEU A 263 2.66 7.96 -8.90
CA LEU A 263 1.59 7.57 -7.99
C LEU A 263 1.30 8.68 -6.99
N ALA A 264 0.03 9.08 -6.93
CA ALA A 264 -0.57 9.89 -5.89
C ALA A 264 -1.55 9.07 -5.05
N ASP A 265 -2.06 9.68 -3.99
CA ASP A 265 -3.09 9.10 -3.14
C ASP A 265 -4.12 10.12 -2.68
N ASN A 266 -5.34 9.63 -2.48
CA ASN A 266 -6.43 10.42 -1.92
C ASN A 266 -7.38 9.53 -1.11
N TYR A 267 -8.23 10.15 -0.30
CA TYR A 267 -9.07 9.44 0.66
C TYR A 267 -10.42 10.12 0.85
N PHE A 268 -11.46 9.28 0.85
CA PHE A 268 -12.82 9.69 1.14
C PHE A 268 -13.20 9.24 2.55
N ILE A 269 -13.69 10.19 3.32
CA ILE A 269 -14.04 10.05 4.73
C ILE A 269 -15.49 10.46 4.88
N GLN A 270 -16.32 9.53 5.32
CA GLN A 270 -17.73 9.78 5.58
C GLN A 270 -18.05 9.36 7.02
N ALA A 271 -18.43 10.31 7.84
CA ALA A 271 -18.79 10.08 9.23
C ALA A 271 -20.31 10.11 9.39
N PHE A 272 -20.85 9.15 10.12
CA PHE A 272 -22.28 9.05 10.41
C PHE A 272 -22.53 9.40 11.88
N PRO A 273 -23.38 10.41 12.17
CA PRO A 273 -23.77 10.69 13.54
C PRO A 273 -24.45 9.52 14.25
N THR A 274 -25.23 8.74 13.50
CA THR A 274 -25.92 7.53 13.98
C THR A 274 -25.69 6.43 12.96
N GLN A 275 -25.06 5.32 13.36
CA GLN A 275 -24.65 4.24 12.46
C GLN A 275 -25.77 3.74 11.53
N ASN A 276 -27.00 3.61 12.06
CA ASN A 276 -28.14 3.06 11.32
C ASN A 276 -28.96 4.12 10.55
N ASN A 277 -28.50 5.37 10.48
CA ASN A 277 -29.16 6.42 9.73
C ASN A 277 -28.31 6.85 8.51
N PRO A 278 -28.53 6.24 7.32
CA PRO A 278 -27.77 6.60 6.12
C PRO A 278 -28.15 7.99 5.56
N ASN A 279 -29.24 8.60 6.05
CA ASN A 279 -29.74 9.86 5.52
C ASN A 279 -29.03 11.08 6.10
N VAL A 280 -28.18 10.91 7.12
CA VAL A 280 -27.44 12.00 7.75
C VAL A 280 -25.96 11.60 7.85
N PHE A 281 -25.09 12.39 7.25
CA PHE A 281 -23.67 12.11 7.19
C PHE A 281 -22.84 13.39 7.08
N MET A 282 -21.54 13.25 7.25
CA MET A 282 -20.55 14.33 7.11
C MET A 282 -19.42 13.81 6.22
N VAL A 283 -19.03 14.56 5.19
CA VAL A 283 -17.99 14.15 4.23
C VAL A 283 -16.87 15.18 4.11
N ASN A 284 -15.69 14.74 3.69
CA ASN A 284 -14.63 15.65 3.25
C ASN A 284 -14.76 15.99 1.76
N ASP A 285 -14.21 17.13 1.36
CA ASP A 285 -13.94 17.39 -0.06
C ASP A 285 -12.64 16.69 -0.47
N LEU A 286 -12.69 15.95 -1.58
CA LEU A 286 -11.53 15.25 -2.15
C LEU A 286 -10.55 16.22 -2.83
N ASN A 287 -11.01 17.40 -3.26
CA ASN A 287 -10.15 18.41 -3.86
C ASN A 287 -9.24 19.07 -2.83
N ASP A 288 -9.69 19.17 -1.58
CA ASP A 288 -8.92 19.77 -0.49
C ASP A 288 -7.84 18.83 0.04
N THR A 289 -7.98 17.53 -0.20
CA THR A 289 -7.01 16.49 0.20
C THR A 289 -6.11 16.03 -0.95
N ALA A 290 -6.37 16.51 -2.16
CA ALA A 290 -5.62 16.22 -3.37
C ALA A 290 -4.19 16.74 -3.27
N GLN A 291 -3.22 15.83 -3.36
CA GLN A 291 -1.80 16.15 -3.35
C GLN A 291 -1.08 15.19 -4.30
N GLU A 292 -0.28 15.74 -5.20
CA GLU A 292 0.57 14.95 -6.10
C GLU A 292 1.61 14.17 -5.32
N GLY A 293 1.93 12.98 -5.81
CA GLY A 293 2.95 12.11 -5.26
C GLY A 293 4.15 11.94 -6.18
N ASN A 294 5.19 11.31 -5.64
CA ASN A 294 6.41 10.97 -6.35
C ASN A 294 6.85 9.56 -5.92
N VAL A 295 6.37 8.56 -6.66
CA VAL A 295 6.67 7.16 -6.44
C VAL A 295 7.44 6.61 -7.63
N GLY A 296 8.62 6.07 -7.37
CA GLY A 296 9.45 5.40 -8.36
C GLY A 296 9.09 3.94 -8.54
N TRP A 297 9.41 3.41 -9.73
CA TRP A 297 9.40 1.98 -9.95
C TRP A 297 10.72 1.35 -9.45
N PHE A 298 10.99 0.10 -9.80
CA PHE A 298 12.28 -0.52 -9.51
C PHE A 298 13.42 0.19 -10.24
N ASN A 299 14.62 0.17 -9.66
CA ASN A 299 15.83 0.74 -10.26
C ASN A 299 15.76 2.26 -10.56
N GLU A 300 14.86 2.98 -9.88
CA GLU A 300 14.72 4.42 -9.98
C GLU A 300 14.67 5.03 -8.58
N ASN A 301 15.38 6.14 -8.35
CA ASN A 301 15.24 6.87 -7.09
C ASN A 301 14.02 7.79 -7.20
N TYR A 302 12.93 7.48 -6.50
CA TYR A 302 11.64 8.10 -6.80
C TYR A 302 11.32 8.01 -8.31
N ASN A 303 10.37 8.79 -8.80
CA ASN A 303 10.00 8.71 -10.20
C ASN A 303 11.04 9.37 -11.10
N GLY A 304 11.69 8.57 -11.95
CA GLY A 304 12.54 9.04 -13.04
C GLY A 304 13.89 9.66 -12.64
N PHE A 305 14.30 9.64 -11.36
CA PHE A 305 15.66 10.05 -11.02
C PHE A 305 16.65 8.87 -11.07
N PRO A 306 17.92 9.14 -11.45
CA PRO A 306 18.95 8.12 -11.44
C PRO A 306 19.13 7.51 -10.04
N GLN A 307 19.25 6.19 -9.98
CA GLN A 307 19.63 5.49 -8.75
C GLN A 307 21.15 5.25 -8.72
N PRO A 308 21.83 5.47 -7.57
CA PRO A 308 23.30 5.43 -7.49
C PRO A 308 23.88 4.05 -7.13
N HIS A 309 23.06 3.01 -7.04
CA HIS A 309 23.44 1.68 -6.58
C HIS A 309 23.57 0.70 -7.77
N SER A 310 24.21 -0.44 -7.56
CA SER A 310 24.23 -1.50 -8.56
C SER A 310 24.26 -2.87 -7.92
N VAL A 311 23.61 -3.85 -8.55
CA VAL A 311 23.66 -5.24 -8.13
C VAL A 311 24.80 -5.92 -8.88
N SER A 312 25.80 -6.44 -8.15
CA SER A 312 26.98 -7.09 -8.75
C SER A 312 26.93 -8.61 -8.69
N LEU A 313 26.07 -9.18 -7.84
CA LEU A 313 25.86 -10.62 -7.72
C LEU A 313 24.43 -10.91 -7.28
N VAL A 314 23.84 -11.94 -7.88
CA VAL A 314 22.66 -12.67 -7.41
C VAL A 314 22.97 -14.16 -7.60
N GLU A 315 23.01 -14.92 -6.52
CA GLU A 315 23.35 -16.34 -6.55
C GLU A 315 22.38 -17.14 -5.68
N TYR A 316 21.90 -18.26 -6.22
CA TYR A 316 21.05 -19.20 -5.51
C TYR A 316 21.80 -20.48 -5.19
N ARG A 317 21.60 -21.00 -3.98
CA ARG A 317 22.19 -22.27 -3.52
C ARG A 317 21.16 -23.13 -2.81
N THR A 318 21.28 -24.44 -3.00
CA THR A 318 20.56 -25.43 -2.21
C THR A 318 21.14 -25.55 -0.79
N PRO A 319 20.45 -26.22 0.16
CA PRO A 319 21.00 -26.51 1.48
C PRO A 319 22.30 -27.35 1.44
N SER A 320 22.48 -28.14 0.38
CA SER A 320 23.71 -28.89 0.09
C SER A 320 24.84 -28.02 -0.48
N ASN A 321 24.64 -26.70 -0.59
CA ASN A 321 25.57 -25.70 -1.12
C ASN A 321 25.84 -25.79 -2.64
N ASN A 322 25.03 -26.55 -3.40
CA ASN A 322 25.09 -26.54 -4.87
C ASN A 322 24.42 -25.30 -5.44
N ILE A 323 25.02 -24.72 -6.48
CA ILE A 323 24.45 -23.57 -7.20
C ILE A 323 23.23 -24.05 -8.00
N THR A 324 22.14 -23.28 -7.92
CA THR A 324 20.92 -23.46 -8.72
C THR A 324 20.66 -22.17 -9.51
N PRO A 325 20.04 -22.22 -10.71
CA PRO A 325 19.77 -21.01 -11.49
C PRO A 325 18.65 -20.14 -10.90
N GLN A 326 17.77 -20.69 -10.08
CA GLN A 326 16.54 -20.04 -9.60
C GLN A 326 16.04 -20.62 -8.27
N LEU A 327 14.97 -20.03 -7.74
CA LEU A 327 14.28 -20.55 -6.56
C LEU A 327 13.59 -21.90 -6.81
N ASP A 328 13.73 -22.80 -5.83
CA ASP A 328 12.98 -24.05 -5.76
C ASP A 328 11.64 -23.83 -5.05
N TYR A 329 10.53 -24.26 -5.66
CA TYR A 329 9.19 -24.16 -5.06
C TYR A 329 8.85 -25.30 -4.10
N ALA A 330 9.65 -26.36 -4.06
CA ALA A 330 9.46 -27.53 -3.20
C ALA A 330 10.54 -27.67 -2.11
N GLY A 331 11.70 -27.07 -2.32
CA GLY A 331 12.86 -27.14 -1.43
C GLY A 331 13.34 -25.77 -0.95
N PRO A 332 14.07 -25.71 0.18
CA PRO A 332 14.70 -24.46 0.61
C PRO A 332 15.74 -23.97 -0.39
N THR A 333 15.86 -22.66 -0.55
CA THR A 333 16.88 -22.04 -1.41
C THR A 333 17.53 -20.85 -0.71
N LEU A 334 18.85 -20.87 -0.55
CA LEU A 334 19.64 -19.74 -0.07
C LEU A 334 19.87 -18.76 -1.23
N LEU A 335 19.43 -17.52 -1.07
CA LEU A 335 19.77 -16.40 -1.95
C LEU A 335 20.92 -15.58 -1.32
N THR A 336 21.91 -15.22 -2.13
CA THR A 336 22.93 -14.23 -1.82
C THR A 336 22.95 -13.15 -2.90
N ALA A 337 22.81 -11.88 -2.50
CA ALA A 337 22.92 -10.75 -3.41
C ALA A 337 23.92 -9.71 -2.89
N VAL A 338 24.70 -9.10 -3.79
CA VAL A 338 25.68 -8.07 -3.46
C VAL A 338 25.27 -6.75 -4.12
N VAL A 339 25.12 -5.72 -3.30
CA VAL A 339 24.74 -4.37 -3.72
C VAL A 339 25.86 -3.39 -3.42
N ASP A 340 26.30 -2.69 -4.45
CA ASP A 340 27.35 -1.68 -4.41
C ASP A 340 26.78 -0.25 -4.41
N GLY A 341 27.60 0.71 -4.00
CA GLY A 341 27.31 2.14 -4.10
C GLY A 341 26.56 2.74 -2.91
N VAL A 342 26.24 1.97 -1.87
CA VAL A 342 25.51 2.48 -0.69
C VAL A 342 26.48 3.22 0.23
N GLN A 343 26.36 4.54 0.32
CA GLN A 343 27.24 5.38 1.14
C GLN A 343 26.84 5.37 2.63
N ASN A 344 27.78 5.78 3.49
CA ASN A 344 27.57 6.03 4.92
C ASN A 344 26.92 4.86 5.68
N LEU A 345 27.29 3.63 5.34
CA LEU A 345 26.79 2.41 6.00
C LEU A 345 27.15 2.39 7.49
N SER A 346 26.19 1.96 8.30
CA SER A 346 26.43 1.64 9.71
C SER A 346 25.41 0.64 10.24
N ASN A 347 25.55 0.24 11.50
CA ASN A 347 24.56 -0.58 12.21
C ASN A 347 23.25 0.16 12.52
N ALA A 348 23.08 1.42 12.06
CA ALA A 348 21.79 2.10 12.03
C ALA A 348 21.13 2.06 10.64
N THR A 349 21.86 1.65 9.59
CA THR A 349 21.32 1.56 8.23
C THR A 349 20.21 0.54 8.19
N LYS A 350 19.06 0.97 7.66
CA LYS A 350 17.87 0.16 7.48
C LYS A 350 17.76 -0.29 6.03
N CYS A 351 17.42 -1.55 5.83
CA CYS A 351 17.22 -2.18 4.53
C CYS A 351 15.89 -2.93 4.54
N THR A 352 15.34 -3.15 3.36
CA THR A 352 14.14 -3.95 3.13
C THR A 352 14.42 -4.97 2.05
N PHE A 353 13.60 -6.02 1.99
CA PHE A 353 13.57 -6.93 0.86
C PHE A 353 12.13 -7.29 0.58
N GLY A 354 11.89 -7.86 -0.60
CA GLY A 354 10.64 -8.55 -0.86
C GLY A 354 10.78 -9.66 -1.87
N PHE A 355 9.84 -10.59 -1.74
CA PHE A 355 9.51 -11.62 -2.72
C PHE A 355 8.04 -11.48 -3.06
N MET A 356 7.68 -11.73 -4.32
CA MET A 356 6.30 -11.76 -4.77
C MET A 356 6.15 -12.82 -5.86
N LEU A 357 5.09 -13.64 -5.76
CA LEU A 357 4.64 -14.47 -6.87
C LEU A 357 3.96 -13.55 -7.90
N VAL A 358 4.33 -13.66 -9.16
CA VAL A 358 3.75 -12.84 -10.24
C VAL A 358 2.79 -13.73 -11.05
N PRO A 359 1.49 -13.77 -10.68
CA PRO A 359 0.53 -14.57 -11.41
C PRO A 359 0.30 -14.02 -12.83
N THR A 360 0.09 -14.92 -13.78
CA THR A 360 -0.37 -14.60 -15.13
C THR A 360 -1.88 -14.45 -15.21
N ASP A 361 -2.62 -15.18 -14.36
CA ASP A 361 -4.07 -15.10 -14.31
C ASP A 361 -4.51 -13.94 -13.41
N GLU A 362 -5.27 -13.01 -13.98
CA GLU A 362 -5.85 -11.91 -13.23
C GLU A 362 -6.82 -12.38 -12.14
N GLU A 363 -7.48 -13.53 -12.34
CA GLU A 363 -8.38 -14.11 -11.36
C GLU A 363 -7.66 -14.52 -10.06
N ASP A 364 -6.33 -14.66 -10.04
CA ASP A 364 -5.59 -15.00 -8.83
C ASP A 364 -5.47 -13.81 -7.87
N TYR A 365 -5.43 -12.58 -8.39
CA TYR A 365 -5.14 -11.40 -7.58
C TYR A 365 -6.16 -10.27 -7.66
N LYS A 366 -7.03 -10.23 -8.67
CA LYS A 366 -8.07 -9.20 -8.83
C LYS A 366 -9.39 -9.61 -8.19
N ILE A 367 -10.17 -8.63 -7.72
CA ILE A 367 -11.54 -8.80 -7.22
C ILE A 367 -11.63 -9.84 -6.06
N LYS A 368 -10.62 -9.87 -5.18
CA LYS A 368 -10.56 -10.72 -3.98
C LYS A 368 -10.90 -9.95 -2.71
N ASP A 369 -11.36 -10.68 -1.71
CA ASP A 369 -11.66 -10.12 -0.38
C ASP A 369 -10.38 -9.85 0.43
N ALA A 370 -9.26 -10.49 0.06
CA ALA A 370 -7.95 -10.27 0.68
C ALA A 370 -7.14 -9.19 -0.06
N PRO A 371 -6.27 -8.43 0.65
CA PRO A 371 -5.39 -7.43 0.06
C PRO A 371 -4.45 -7.99 -1.01
N PHE A 372 -4.01 -7.12 -1.93
CA PHE A 372 -3.14 -7.49 -3.06
C PHE A 372 -1.94 -8.35 -2.62
N TYR A 373 -1.14 -7.86 -1.66
CA TYR A 373 0.07 -8.54 -1.18
C TYR A 373 -0.16 -9.97 -0.65
N GLN A 374 -1.36 -10.28 -0.14
CA GLN A 374 -1.71 -11.64 0.30
C GLN A 374 -2.11 -12.54 -0.87
N ASN A 375 -2.77 -11.99 -1.89
CA ASN A 375 -3.16 -12.77 -3.06
C ASN A 375 -1.93 -13.20 -3.88
N VAL A 376 -0.90 -12.35 -3.94
CA VAL A 376 0.36 -12.61 -4.66
C VAL A 376 1.46 -13.26 -3.81
N LYS A 377 1.07 -13.89 -2.69
CA LYS A 377 1.95 -14.68 -1.80
C LYS A 377 3.24 -13.94 -1.38
N MET A 378 3.14 -12.64 -1.14
CA MET A 378 4.30 -11.77 -0.92
C MET A 378 5.03 -12.10 0.40
N ASN A 379 6.34 -11.91 0.47
CA ASN A 379 7.08 -11.94 1.72
C ASN A 379 8.08 -10.78 1.82
N THR A 380 7.92 -9.92 2.82
CA THR A 380 8.86 -8.82 3.13
C THR A 380 9.42 -8.91 4.56
N GLY A 381 9.18 -10.00 5.30
CA GLY A 381 9.66 -10.18 6.68
C GLY A 381 8.65 -10.65 7.73
N GLY A 382 7.37 -10.79 7.36
CA GLY A 382 6.32 -11.42 8.15
C GLY A 382 5.91 -10.68 9.43
N ARG A 383 6.17 -9.36 9.54
CA ARG A 383 5.87 -8.52 10.72
C ARG A 383 5.29 -7.15 10.36
N ILE A 384 4.62 -7.03 9.21
CA ILE A 384 4.05 -5.75 8.78
C ILE A 384 2.95 -5.21 9.74
N ASP A 385 2.24 -6.06 10.47
CA ASP A 385 1.25 -5.64 11.47
C ASP A 385 1.84 -4.72 12.55
N PHE A 386 3.14 -4.88 12.83
CA PHE A 386 3.93 -4.06 13.75
C PHE A 386 4.80 -3.03 13.03
N PHE A 387 4.54 -2.82 11.74
CA PHE A 387 5.33 -2.02 10.82
C PHE A 387 6.82 -2.44 10.81
N GLY A 388 7.08 -3.74 11.01
CA GLY A 388 8.38 -4.28 11.45
C GLY A 388 9.24 -4.95 10.37
N ASP A 389 8.81 -4.90 9.11
CA ASP A 389 9.49 -5.47 7.94
C ASP A 389 10.65 -4.60 7.47
N VAL A 390 11.59 -4.38 8.38
CA VAL A 390 12.79 -3.58 8.16
C VAL A 390 13.96 -4.21 8.90
N PHE A 391 15.08 -4.32 8.21
CA PHE A 391 16.26 -5.04 8.66
C PHE A 391 17.40 -4.07 8.87
N THR A 392 18.18 -4.32 9.91
CA THR A 392 19.32 -3.45 10.26
C THR A 392 20.59 -4.12 9.83
N VAL A 393 21.46 -3.39 9.14
CA VAL A 393 22.77 -3.91 8.73
C VAL A 393 23.53 -4.41 9.97
N GLY A 394 24.12 -5.60 9.87
CA GLY A 394 24.84 -6.27 10.95
C GLY A 394 23.96 -6.96 12.01
N THR A 395 22.63 -6.97 11.85
CA THR A 395 21.71 -7.63 12.79
C THR A 395 20.92 -8.75 12.09
N PRO A 396 21.46 -9.98 12.03
CA PRO A 396 20.82 -11.09 11.35
C PRO A 396 19.58 -11.58 12.11
N ILE A 397 18.62 -12.14 11.37
CA ILE A 397 17.38 -12.73 11.88
C ILE A 397 17.37 -14.21 11.49
N ALA A 398 17.65 -15.09 12.45
CA ALA A 398 17.74 -16.53 12.20
C ALA A 398 16.37 -17.23 12.10
N GLY A 399 15.38 -16.78 12.88
CA GLY A 399 14.09 -17.48 12.97
C GLY A 399 13.21 -17.32 11.72
N PRO A 400 12.33 -18.31 11.45
CA PRO A 400 11.45 -18.28 10.29
C PRO A 400 10.46 -17.12 10.36
N ARG A 401 10.20 -16.52 9.20
CA ARG A 401 9.26 -15.43 8.96
C ARG A 401 8.25 -15.89 7.92
N GLN A 402 7.00 -15.97 8.36
CA GLN A 402 5.92 -16.42 7.52
C GLN A 402 5.66 -15.44 6.39
N GLY A 403 5.46 -15.96 5.18
CA GLY A 403 4.98 -15.19 4.05
C GLY A 403 3.54 -14.71 4.25
N TYR A 404 3.17 -13.66 3.54
CA TYR A 404 1.81 -13.16 3.48
C TYR A 404 1.02 -13.94 2.45
N SER A 405 -0.08 -14.55 2.89
CA SER A 405 -0.99 -15.28 2.02
C SER A 405 -2.42 -15.16 2.52
N ASN A 406 -3.38 -15.26 1.60
CA ASN A 406 -4.80 -15.37 1.87
C ASN A 406 -5.26 -16.84 2.11
N ASP A 407 -4.34 -17.80 2.01
CA ASP A 407 -4.54 -19.22 2.27
C ASP A 407 -3.30 -19.83 2.97
N ASP A 408 -3.25 -21.17 3.04
CA ASP A 408 -2.16 -21.89 3.69
C ASP A 408 -0.87 -21.96 2.85
N ALA A 409 -0.91 -21.72 1.54
CA ALA A 409 0.26 -21.73 0.67
C ALA A 409 1.12 -20.49 0.89
N ARG A 410 2.35 -20.66 1.35
CA ARG A 410 3.27 -19.56 1.70
C ARG A 410 4.71 -19.83 1.28
N MET A 411 5.35 -18.77 0.78
CA MET A 411 6.80 -18.66 0.71
C MET A 411 7.32 -18.04 2.00
N ASP A 412 7.77 -18.87 2.94
CA ASP A 412 8.39 -18.39 4.17
C ASP A 412 9.87 -18.04 3.92
N VAL A 413 10.49 -17.29 4.83
CA VAL A 413 11.93 -17.02 4.77
C VAL A 413 12.59 -17.16 6.14
N GLN A 414 13.87 -17.48 6.17
CA GLN A 414 14.67 -17.49 7.40
C GLN A 414 16.09 -16.98 7.13
N ASN A 415 16.90 -16.86 8.18
CA ASN A 415 18.31 -16.47 8.07
C ASN A 415 18.55 -15.15 7.30
N ILE A 416 17.64 -14.18 7.48
CA ILE A 416 17.70 -12.88 6.81
C ILE A 416 18.85 -12.07 7.40
N ALA A 417 19.81 -11.66 6.57
CA ALA A 417 20.92 -10.82 7.00
C ALA A 417 21.27 -9.78 5.92
N PHE A 418 21.52 -8.56 6.37
CA PHE A 418 22.21 -7.54 5.59
C PHE A 418 23.55 -7.28 6.27
N THR A 419 24.64 -7.52 5.57
CA THR A 419 26.00 -7.42 6.12
C THR A 419 26.80 -6.42 5.30
N GLN A 420 27.51 -5.51 5.97
CA GLN A 420 28.47 -4.65 5.29
C GLN A 420 29.72 -5.47 4.94
N THR A 421 29.94 -5.71 3.65
CA THR A 421 31.07 -6.52 3.13
C THR A 421 32.17 -5.67 2.51
N GLY A 422 31.92 -4.38 2.29
CA GLY A 422 32.89 -3.39 1.83
C GLY A 422 32.56 -2.00 2.36
N ALA A 423 33.38 -0.99 1.99
CA ALA A 423 33.17 0.38 2.45
C ALA A 423 31.78 0.92 2.07
N ASN A 424 31.35 0.65 0.83
CA ASN A 424 30.07 1.06 0.26
C ASN A 424 29.29 -0.12 -0.33
N GLN A 425 29.39 -1.29 0.30
CA GLN A 425 28.83 -2.55 -0.22
C GLN A 425 28.06 -3.27 0.88
N ILE A 426 26.86 -3.76 0.52
CA ILE A 426 26.02 -4.61 1.37
C ILE A 426 25.85 -5.96 0.68
N THR A 427 26.01 -7.04 1.44
CA THR A 427 25.55 -8.39 1.05
C THR A 427 24.25 -8.70 1.77
N PHE A 428 23.22 -9.00 0.98
CA PHE A 428 21.95 -9.53 1.44
C PHE A 428 21.98 -11.06 1.33
N THR A 429 21.60 -11.76 2.41
CA THR A 429 21.36 -13.21 2.38
C THR A 429 20.03 -13.54 3.02
N CYS A 430 19.30 -14.48 2.45
CA CYS A 430 18.13 -15.08 3.07
C CYS A 430 17.95 -16.51 2.54
N GLU A 431 17.23 -17.33 3.30
CA GLU A 431 16.83 -18.67 2.87
C GLU A 431 15.31 -18.69 2.66
N PHE A 432 14.89 -18.88 1.42
CA PHE A 432 13.50 -19.10 1.04
C PHE A 432 13.08 -20.52 1.42
N MET A 433 11.91 -20.63 2.02
CA MET A 433 11.38 -21.84 2.64
C MET A 433 9.92 -22.00 2.19
N PRO A 434 9.65 -22.52 0.97
CA PRO A 434 8.28 -22.82 0.58
C PRO A 434 7.69 -23.88 1.51
N ASN A 435 6.44 -23.68 1.95
CA ASN A 435 5.76 -24.71 2.72
C ASN A 435 5.12 -25.77 1.80
N ALA A 436 4.63 -26.86 2.39
CA ALA A 436 4.06 -27.97 1.63
C ALA A 436 2.89 -27.54 0.73
N ASP A 437 2.02 -26.64 1.21
CA ASP A 437 0.88 -26.14 0.45
C ASP A 437 1.30 -25.26 -0.73
N PHE A 438 2.36 -24.45 -0.57
CA PHE A 438 2.97 -23.69 -1.67
C PHE A 438 3.54 -24.62 -2.74
N ALA A 439 4.26 -25.66 -2.33
CA ALA A 439 4.81 -26.65 -3.26
C ALA A 439 3.71 -27.39 -4.04
N ASN A 440 2.63 -27.77 -3.35
CA ASN A 440 1.47 -28.41 -3.97
C ASN A 440 0.78 -27.48 -4.97
N GLN A 441 0.59 -26.20 -4.60
CA GLN A 441 -0.03 -25.21 -5.46
C GLN A 441 0.80 -25.00 -6.73
N LEU A 442 2.10 -24.70 -6.60
CA LEU A 442 2.94 -24.45 -7.77
C LEU A 442 3.15 -25.70 -8.63
N GLY A 443 3.23 -26.88 -8.02
CA GLY A 443 3.29 -28.15 -8.73
C GLY A 443 2.08 -28.44 -9.61
N ALA A 444 0.92 -27.83 -9.32
CA ALA A 444 -0.29 -27.93 -10.12
C ALA A 444 -0.37 -26.91 -11.28
N LEU A 445 0.40 -25.82 -11.20
CA LEU A 445 0.46 -24.77 -12.23
C LEU A 445 1.41 -25.14 -13.38
N GLY A 446 1.21 -24.55 -14.56
CA GLY A 446 2.17 -24.61 -15.65
C GLY A 446 3.47 -23.84 -15.33
N LEU A 447 4.54 -24.10 -16.08
CA LEU A 447 5.83 -23.39 -15.88
C LEU A 447 5.68 -21.88 -16.07
N ASP A 448 4.90 -21.45 -17.06
CA ASP A 448 4.68 -20.04 -17.40
C ASP A 448 3.89 -19.25 -16.34
N GLU A 449 3.31 -19.94 -15.34
CA GLU A 449 2.48 -19.33 -14.28
C GLU A 449 3.26 -19.20 -12.96
N ARG A 450 4.49 -19.71 -12.89
CA ARG A 450 5.31 -19.78 -11.67
C ARG A 450 6.31 -18.63 -11.58
N ASN A 451 5.96 -17.47 -12.13
CA ASN A 451 6.88 -16.32 -12.16
C ASN A 451 7.04 -15.70 -10.77
N TYR A 452 8.20 -15.15 -10.49
CA TYR A 452 8.47 -14.42 -9.25
C TYR A 452 9.36 -13.21 -9.49
N ILE A 453 9.28 -12.26 -8.57
CA ILE A 453 10.28 -11.19 -8.43
C ILE A 453 10.90 -11.22 -7.03
N ILE A 454 12.16 -10.77 -6.96
CA ILE A 454 12.85 -10.48 -5.71
C ILE A 454 13.42 -9.08 -5.80
N TRP A 455 13.29 -8.28 -4.74
CA TRP A 455 13.88 -6.95 -4.67
C TRP A 455 14.50 -6.67 -3.30
N VAL A 456 15.39 -5.68 -3.27
CA VAL A 456 15.97 -5.14 -2.03
C VAL A 456 15.90 -3.62 -2.01
N GLY A 457 15.52 -3.07 -0.87
CA GLY A 457 15.53 -1.63 -0.60
C GLY A 457 16.79 -1.23 0.15
N VAL A 458 17.58 -0.35 -0.45
CA VAL A 458 18.83 0.18 0.12
C VAL A 458 18.90 1.69 -0.04
N GLY A 459 19.89 2.32 0.61
CA GLY A 459 20.12 3.76 0.55
C GLY A 459 20.96 4.25 1.71
N ASP A 460 21.46 5.48 1.56
CA ASP A 460 22.14 6.21 2.60
C ASP A 460 21.19 6.47 3.79
N GLN A 461 21.69 6.32 5.01
CA GLN A 461 20.93 6.56 6.24
C GLN A 461 21.00 8.02 6.73
N THR A 462 21.94 8.82 6.21
CA THR A 462 22.26 10.18 6.65
C THR A 462 21.53 11.26 5.87
N LEU A 463 21.14 10.96 4.63
CA LEU A 463 20.32 11.86 3.82
C LEU A 463 18.94 12.01 4.47
N LEU A 464 18.15 13.04 4.14
CA LEU A 464 16.75 13.19 4.59
C LEU A 464 15.79 12.67 3.52
N ALA A 465 14.53 12.31 3.82
CA ALA A 465 13.59 11.80 2.82
C ALA A 465 13.62 12.54 1.47
N ASN A 466 13.47 13.88 1.46
CA ASN A 466 13.45 14.64 0.20
C ASN A 466 14.77 14.63 -0.59
N ALA A 467 15.87 14.26 0.03
CA ALA A 467 17.20 14.14 -0.60
C ALA A 467 17.71 12.70 -0.57
N SER A 468 16.84 11.73 -0.24
CA SER A 468 17.23 10.35 -0.09
C SER A 468 17.58 9.76 -1.45
N ASP A 469 18.54 8.84 -1.45
CA ASP A 469 18.89 7.98 -2.57
C ASP A 469 18.24 6.60 -2.46
N ARG A 470 17.22 6.47 -1.59
CA ARG A 470 16.58 5.19 -1.28
C ARG A 470 15.91 4.64 -2.53
N THR A 471 16.26 3.43 -2.89
CA THR A 471 15.75 2.78 -4.10
C THR A 471 15.48 1.31 -3.81
N ASN A 472 14.40 0.78 -4.41
CA ASN A 472 14.19 -0.65 -4.50
C ASN A 472 14.84 -1.16 -5.79
N LEU A 473 15.83 -2.04 -5.63
CA LEU A 473 16.54 -2.68 -6.73
C LEU A 473 15.87 -4.02 -7.03
N LEU A 474 15.48 -4.23 -8.28
CA LEU A 474 15.02 -5.54 -8.74
C LEU A 474 16.25 -6.45 -8.83
N LEU A 475 16.25 -7.51 -8.01
CA LEU A 475 17.34 -8.50 -8.01
C LEU A 475 17.16 -9.53 -9.11
N ASP A 476 15.94 -10.04 -9.25
CA ASP A 476 15.63 -11.09 -10.21
C ASP A 476 14.15 -11.08 -10.58
N PHE A 477 13.88 -11.48 -11.83
CA PHE A 477 12.57 -11.85 -12.34
C PHE A 477 12.73 -13.19 -13.06
N GLY A 478 12.18 -14.24 -12.47
CA GLY A 478 12.41 -15.61 -12.93
C GLY A 478 11.17 -16.49 -12.81
N GLN A 479 11.33 -17.75 -13.18
CA GLN A 479 10.32 -18.79 -13.01
C GLN A 479 10.82 -19.80 -11.97
N MET A 480 9.94 -20.25 -11.07
CA MET A 480 10.30 -21.30 -10.11
C MET A 480 10.23 -22.69 -10.76
N ASP A 481 11.21 -23.53 -10.46
CA ASP A 481 11.16 -24.95 -10.79
C ASP A 481 11.76 -25.79 -9.67
N THR A 482 11.39 -27.08 -9.62
CA THR A 482 11.99 -28.02 -8.68
C THR A 482 13.43 -28.30 -9.07
N TYR A 483 14.37 -27.92 -8.20
CA TYR A 483 15.76 -28.27 -8.42
C TYR A 483 15.97 -29.74 -8.10
N VAL A 484 16.39 -30.51 -9.10
CA VAL A 484 16.81 -31.89 -8.91
C VAL A 484 18.32 -31.90 -8.79
N GLU A 485 18.82 -32.15 -7.58
CA GLU A 485 20.26 -32.25 -7.35
C GLU A 485 20.86 -33.29 -8.30
N PRO A 486 21.94 -32.96 -9.04
CA PRO A 486 22.65 -33.93 -9.84
C PRO A 486 23.10 -35.06 -8.92
N ILE A 487 22.47 -36.22 -9.07
CA ILE A 487 22.92 -37.42 -8.39
C ILE A 487 24.28 -37.73 -9.02
N GLY A 488 25.35 -37.58 -8.24
CA GLY A 488 26.69 -38.01 -8.66
C GLY A 488 26.64 -39.46 -9.14
N ALA A 489 27.59 -39.87 -9.98
CA ALA A 489 27.60 -41.19 -10.60
C ALA A 489 27.22 -42.28 -9.57
N TRP A 490 26.04 -42.89 -9.74
CA TRP A 490 25.65 -44.04 -8.94
C TRP A 490 26.67 -45.14 -9.26
N ASP A 491 27.28 -45.74 -8.23
CA ASP A 491 28.28 -46.79 -8.44
C ASP A 491 27.66 -47.98 -9.19
N GLY A 492 28.15 -48.27 -10.39
CA GLY A 492 27.54 -49.23 -11.32
C GLY A 492 26.53 -48.66 -12.32
N MET A 493 26.29 -47.33 -12.32
CA MET A 493 25.55 -46.63 -13.36
C MET A 493 26.53 -45.96 -14.35
N ALA A 494 26.42 -46.33 -15.62
CA ALA A 494 27.18 -45.74 -16.72
C ALA A 494 26.21 -45.06 -17.70
N ILE A 495 26.48 -43.80 -18.03
CA ILE A 495 25.77 -43.06 -19.07
C ILE A 495 26.71 -42.93 -20.27
N GLU A 496 26.35 -43.54 -21.39
CA GLU A 496 27.03 -43.38 -22.67
C GLU A 496 26.17 -42.55 -23.61
N LEU A 497 26.71 -41.42 -24.10
CA LEU A 497 26.15 -40.74 -25.26
C LEU A 497 26.53 -41.54 -26.50
N LEU A 498 25.52 -42.04 -27.21
CA LEU A 498 25.70 -42.79 -28.43
C LEU A 498 25.72 -41.80 -29.59
N SER A 499 26.75 -41.89 -30.43
CA SER A 499 26.77 -41.10 -31.65
C SER A 499 25.65 -41.53 -32.58
N HIS A 500 24.88 -40.55 -33.06
CA HIS A 500 23.79 -40.73 -34.02
C HIS A 500 24.05 -39.88 -35.27
N VAL A 501 25.17 -40.15 -35.93
CA VAL A 501 25.46 -39.49 -37.21
C VAL A 501 24.48 -39.96 -38.29
N ASP A 502 23.73 -39.02 -38.87
CA ASP A 502 22.74 -39.24 -39.94
C ASP A 502 23.35 -39.98 -41.17
N SER A 503 24.66 -39.85 -41.38
CA SER A 503 25.41 -40.81 -42.19
C SER A 503 26.90 -40.86 -41.84
N ASN A 504 27.50 -42.04 -41.99
CA ASN A 504 28.95 -42.27 -41.90
C ASN A 504 29.76 -41.54 -43.00
N MET A 505 29.09 -40.73 -43.82
CA MET A 505 29.61 -39.95 -44.95
C MET A 505 29.42 -38.44 -44.74
N ALA A 506 28.89 -38.01 -43.59
CA ALA A 506 28.72 -36.60 -43.28
C ALA A 506 30.10 -35.91 -43.16
N THR A 507 30.34 -34.91 -44.00
CA THR A 507 31.59 -34.15 -44.02
C THR A 507 31.74 -33.41 -42.68
N PRO A 508 32.83 -33.63 -41.91
CA PRO A 508 33.10 -32.88 -40.69
C PRO A 508 33.10 -31.37 -40.97
N ASN A 509 32.59 -30.57 -40.03
CA ASN A 509 32.65 -29.12 -40.15
C ASN A 509 34.12 -28.67 -40.32
N PRO A 510 34.46 -27.87 -41.35
CA PRO A 510 35.85 -27.52 -41.67
C PRO A 510 36.58 -26.66 -40.61
N CYS A 511 35.96 -26.35 -39.48
CA CYS A 511 36.53 -25.53 -38.41
C CYS A 511 37.52 -26.25 -37.47
N GLY A 512 38.12 -27.38 -37.87
CA GLY A 512 39.31 -27.94 -37.21
C GLY A 512 39.06 -28.67 -35.89
N VAL A 513 37.82 -29.03 -35.61
CA VAL A 513 37.42 -29.90 -34.50
C VAL A 513 36.50 -30.96 -35.11
N ASP A 514 36.71 -32.25 -34.83
CA ASP A 514 35.88 -33.37 -35.30
C ASP A 514 34.46 -33.25 -34.72
N LEU A 515 33.68 -32.31 -35.25
CA LEU A 515 32.31 -32.02 -34.86
C LEU A 515 31.40 -32.57 -35.95
N PHE A 516 30.61 -33.58 -35.57
CA PHE A 516 29.52 -34.08 -36.38
C PHE A 516 28.24 -33.33 -36.01
N ILE A 517 27.42 -33.03 -37.02
CA ILE A 517 26.06 -32.53 -36.79
C ILE A 517 25.19 -33.76 -36.53
N GLU A 518 24.67 -33.87 -35.31
CA GLU A 518 23.70 -34.90 -34.94
C GLU A 518 22.28 -34.30 -34.99
N ASP A 519 21.30 -35.07 -35.46
CA ASP A 519 19.91 -34.67 -35.60
C ASP A 519 19.09 -34.93 -34.32
N ASP A 520 19.54 -35.88 -33.50
CA ASP A 520 19.05 -36.15 -32.16
C ASP A 520 20.20 -36.41 -31.17
N LEU A 521 19.86 -36.41 -29.88
CA LEU A 521 20.79 -36.79 -28.81
C LEU A 521 20.37 -38.15 -28.27
N ARG A 522 21.21 -39.16 -28.48
CA ARG A 522 20.93 -40.52 -28.01
C ARG A 522 21.80 -40.86 -26.80
N ALA A 523 21.17 -41.23 -25.69
CA ALA A 523 21.87 -41.71 -24.50
C ALA A 523 21.49 -43.15 -24.19
N LYS A 524 22.47 -43.94 -23.74
CA LYS A 524 22.29 -45.26 -23.16
C LYS A 524 22.69 -45.21 -21.70
N ILE A 525 21.81 -45.70 -20.84
CA ILE A 525 22.05 -45.76 -19.40
C ILE A 525 22.09 -47.24 -19.02
N GLU A 526 23.23 -47.67 -18.52
CA GLU A 526 23.40 -48.96 -17.87
C GLU A 526 23.41 -48.74 -16.37
N PHE A 527 22.72 -49.59 -15.60
CA PHE A 527 22.78 -49.59 -14.15
C PHE A 527 22.68 -51.03 -13.66
N GLN A 528 23.35 -51.33 -12.55
CA GLN A 528 23.21 -52.62 -11.87
C GLN A 528 22.29 -52.47 -10.67
N VAL A 529 21.23 -53.28 -10.64
CA VAL A 529 20.40 -53.45 -9.44
C VAL A 529 20.87 -54.72 -8.75
N ASP A 530 21.36 -54.59 -7.52
CA ASP A 530 21.60 -55.77 -6.70
C ASP A 530 20.25 -56.40 -6.34
N THR A 531 20.05 -57.64 -6.76
CA THR A 531 18.81 -58.41 -6.50
C THR A 531 18.89 -59.21 -5.20
N ALA A 532 19.98 -59.07 -4.44
CA ALA A 532 20.09 -59.63 -3.11
C ALA A 532 19.00 -59.03 -2.20
N ILE A 533 18.21 -59.92 -1.59
CA ILE A 533 17.14 -59.55 -0.66
C ILE A 533 17.76 -59.44 0.73
N ASP A 534 18.24 -58.25 1.08
CA ASP A 534 18.58 -57.86 2.45
C ASP A 534 17.77 -56.61 2.84
N PRO A 535 17.20 -56.54 4.06
CA PRO A 535 16.48 -55.35 4.52
C PRO A 535 17.30 -54.04 4.49
N SER A 536 18.63 -54.10 4.36
CA SER A 536 19.50 -52.92 4.20
C SER A 536 19.78 -52.53 2.75
N ILE A 537 19.33 -53.31 1.75
CA ILE A 537 19.56 -53.02 0.34
C ILE A 537 18.37 -52.21 -0.21
N PRO A 538 18.58 -50.97 -0.70
CA PRO A 538 17.50 -50.14 -1.20
C PRO A 538 16.86 -50.75 -2.45
N ILE A 539 15.53 -50.85 -2.49
CA ILE A 539 14.77 -51.26 -3.68
C ILE A 539 14.57 -50.01 -4.55
N PRO A 540 15.12 -49.96 -5.78
CA PRO A 540 14.88 -48.83 -6.67
C PRO A 540 13.41 -48.79 -7.09
N THR A 541 12.70 -47.70 -6.82
CA THR A 541 11.29 -47.50 -7.22
C THR A 541 11.13 -46.65 -8.47
N GLY A 542 12.23 -46.10 -9.01
CA GLY A 542 12.25 -45.33 -10.25
C GLY A 542 13.66 -44.83 -10.59
N LEU A 543 13.90 -44.49 -11.86
CA LEU A 543 15.11 -43.84 -12.33
C LEU A 543 14.75 -42.50 -12.98
N ARG A 544 15.51 -41.46 -12.66
CA ARG A 544 15.50 -40.17 -13.34
C ARG A 544 16.92 -39.84 -13.75
N PHE A 545 17.10 -39.29 -14.95
CA PHE A 545 18.37 -38.78 -15.43
C PHE A 545 18.13 -37.42 -16.11
N GLY A 546 19.16 -36.58 -16.13
CA GLY A 546 19.17 -35.29 -16.80
C GLY A 546 20.49 -35.11 -17.54
N ILE A 547 20.51 -34.19 -18.50
CA ILE A 547 21.70 -33.88 -19.30
C ILE A 547 21.95 -32.38 -19.15
N GLN A 548 23.14 -32.02 -18.67
CA GLN A 548 23.59 -30.64 -18.63
C GLN A 548 24.22 -30.31 -19.99
N LEU A 549 23.64 -29.33 -20.68
CA LEU A 549 24.17 -28.83 -21.95
C LEU A 549 25.00 -27.58 -21.67
N GLU A 550 26.29 -27.63 -22.00
CA GLU A 550 27.17 -26.46 -21.98
C GLU A 550 27.39 -25.96 -23.40
N ARG A 551 27.06 -24.69 -23.65
CA ARG A 551 27.32 -24.03 -24.93
C ARG A 551 28.77 -23.54 -24.92
N LEU A 552 29.63 -24.18 -25.71
CA LEU A 552 31.02 -23.76 -25.94
C LEU A 552 31.10 -22.46 -26.76
#